data_AF-A0A2V8DA10-F1
#
_entry.id   AF-A0A2V8DA10-F1
#
_cell.length_a   1.000
_cell.length_b   1.000
_cell.length_c   1.000
_cell.angle_alpha   90.00
_cell.angle_beta   90.00
_cell.angle_gamma   90.00
#
_symmetry.space_group_name_H-M   'P 1'
#
loop_
_entity.id
_entity.type
_entity.pdbx_description
1 polymer ?
#
loop_
_entity_poly.entity_id
_entity_poly.type
_entity_poly.pdbx_seq_one_letter_code
_entity_poly.pdbx_strand_id
1 'polypeptide(L)' 'MPVRLNITIDEDVHERLKRELPAKGMSRFINDAIRARFRPSRAALNEAYKTAAREQWRKAEARDWKVTDVEDWPA' A
#
# COMPACT_ATOMS: atom_id res chain seq x y z
N MET A 1 11.53 1.23 -6.98
CA MET A 1 12.93 1.72 -6.95
C MET A 1 13.16 2.41 -5.61
N PRO A 2 14.21 2.08 -4.85
CA PRO A 2 14.52 2.77 -3.60
C PRO A 2 15.10 4.17 -3.87
N VAL A 3 14.63 5.18 -3.16
CA VAL A 3 15.18 6.55 -3.17
C VAL A 3 15.86 6.81 -1.83
N ARG A 4 17.08 7.36 -1.85
CA ARG A 4 17.81 7.73 -0.64
C ARG A 4 17.50 9.19 -0.30
N LEU A 5 17.06 9.43 0.93
CA LEU A 5 16.74 10.76 1.44
C LEU A 5 17.57 11.04 2.69
N ASN A 6 18.02 12.28 2.87
CA ASN A 6 18.53 12.77 4.15
C ASN A 6 17.41 13.58 4.82
N ILE A 7 17.04 13.20 6.04
CA ILE A 7 15.99 13.87 6.82
C ILE A 7 16.57 14.43 8.12
N THR A 8 16.09 15.60 8.52
CA THR A 8 16.33 16.14 9.86
C THR A 8 15.15 15.73 10.75
N ILE A 9 15.45 15.15 11.91
CA ILE A 9 14.48 14.80 12.95
C ILE A 9 15.02 15.26 14.31
N ASP A 10 14.14 15.43 15.27
CA ASP A 10 14.54 15.79 16.63
C ASP A 10 15.43 14.70 17.25
N GLU A 11 16.39 15.14 18.06
CA GLU A 11 17.41 14.26 18.63
C GLU A 11 16.82 13.21 19.57
N ASP A 12 15.82 13.58 20.37
CA ASP A 12 15.10 12.68 21.27
C ASP A 12 14.35 11.58 20.50
N VAL A 13 13.75 11.94 19.35
CA VAL A 13 13.08 11.00 18.44
C VAL A 13 14.11 10.04 17.83
N HIS A 14 15.26 10.55 17.40
CA HIS A 14 16.33 9.74 16.83
C HIS A 14 16.89 8.73 17.84
N GLU A 15 17.17 9.15 19.07
CA GLU A 15 17.69 8.27 20.12
C GLU A 15 16.67 7.22 20.54
N ARG A 16 15.39 7.58 20.61
CA ARG A 16 14.32 6.63 20.86
C ARG A 16 14.22 5.59 19.76
N LEU A 17 14.30 6.00 18.49
CA LEU A 17 14.27 5.09 17.35
C LEU A 17 15.45 4.12 17.36
N LYS A 18 16.65 4.59 17.71
CA LYS A 18 17.83 3.73 17.87
C LYS A 18 17.67 2.71 18.99
N ARG A 19 17.04 3.09 20.10
CA ARG A 19 16.84 2.21 21.26
C ARG A 19 15.79 1.14 21.01
N GLU A 20 14.68 1.50 20.36
CA GLU A 20 13.52 0.61 20.19
C GLU A 20 13.61 -0.28 18.94
N LEU A 21 14.44 0.08 17.95
CA LEU A 21 14.53 -0.65 16.69
C LEU A 21 15.85 -1.42 16.55
N PRO A 22 15.83 -2.59 15.88
CA PRO A 22 17.07 -3.29 15.52
C PRO A 22 17.90 -2.44 14.55
N ALA A 23 19.22 -2.65 14.53
CA ALA A 23 20.19 -1.83 13.79
C ALA A 23 19.90 -1.64 12.27
N LYS A 24 19.08 -2.49 11.65
CA LYS A 24 18.68 -2.40 10.24
C LYS A 24 17.17 -2.12 10.03
N GLY A 25 16.43 -1.77 11.08
CA GLY A 25 14.98 -1.61 11.06
C GLY A 25 14.48 -0.19 10.80
N MET A 26 15.35 0.82 10.90
CA MET A 26 14.94 2.22 10.92
C MET A 26 14.26 2.68 9.63
N SER A 27 14.86 2.39 8.47
CA SER A 27 14.26 2.73 7.17
C SER A 27 12.94 2.00 6.93
N ARG A 28 12.80 0.76 7.43
CA ARG A 28 11.54 0.00 7.33
C ARG A 28 10.46 0.65 8.20
N PHE A 29 10.79 0.95 9.46
CA PHE A 29 9.87 1.60 10.39
C PHE A 29 9.35 2.94 9.86
N ILE A 30 10.25 3.81 9.38
CA ILE A 30 9.88 5.11 8.82
C ILE A 30 8.96 4.93 7.61
N ASN A 31 9.29 4.02 6.68
CA ASN A 31 8.43 3.74 5.53
C ASN A 31 7.06 3.22 5.92
N ASP A 32 6.97 2.31 6.89
CA ASP A 32 5.71 1.75 7.35
C ASP A 32 4.85 2.80 8.07
N ALA A 33 5.45 3.69 8.86
CA ALA A 33 4.78 4.82 9.49
C ALA A 33 4.23 5.83 8.45
N ILE A 34 5.04 6.17 7.44
CA ILE A 34 4.62 7.03 6.32
C ILE A 34 3.46 6.36 5.57
N ARG A 35 3.60 5.07 5.20
CA ARG A 35 2.53 4.33 4.52
C ARG A 35 1.24 4.32 5.33
N ALA A 36 1.33 4.09 6.64
CA ALA A 36 0.17 4.11 7.51
C ALA A 36 -0.50 5.50 7.55
N ARG A 37 0.29 6.57 7.58
CA ARG A 37 -0.22 7.95 7.56
C ARG A 37 -0.93 8.31 6.25
N PHE A 38 -0.42 7.83 5.12
CA PHE A 38 -0.97 8.06 3.79
C PHE A 38 -1.95 6.97 3.32
N ARG A 39 -2.32 6.02 4.18
CA ARG A 39 -3.34 5.02 3.82
C ARG A 39 -4.63 5.77 3.43
N PRO A 40 -5.20 5.47 2.25
CA PRO A 40 -6.43 6.12 1.83
C PRO A 40 -7.53 5.81 2.84
N SER A 41 -8.31 6.84 3.19
CA SER A 41 -9.46 6.65 4.06
C SER A 41 -10.46 5.71 3.39
N ARG A 42 -11.31 5.06 4.21
CA ARG A 42 -12.38 4.20 3.68
C ARG A 42 -13.30 4.96 2.71
N ALA A 43 -13.53 6.24 2.97
CA ALA A 43 -14.30 7.11 2.08
C ALA A 43 -13.58 7.32 0.74
N ALA A 44 -12.29 7.64 0.76
CA ALA A 44 -11.48 7.79 -0.45
C ALA A 44 -11.42 6.51 -1.28
N LEU A 45 -11.29 5.34 -0.62
CA LEU A 45 -11.36 4.04 -1.29
C LEU A 45 -12.73 3.80 -1.92
N ASN A 46 -13.82 4.09 -1.21
CA ASN A 46 -15.17 3.89 -1.72
C ASN A 46 -15.43 4.72 -2.99
N GLU A 47 -15.03 5.99 -3.00
CA GLU A 47 -15.16 6.85 -4.18
C GLU A 47 -14.27 6.38 -5.33
N ALA A 48 -13.06 5.91 -5.04
CA ALA A 48 -12.18 5.30 -6.04
C ALA A 48 -12.82 4.05 -6.66
N TYR A 49 -13.43 3.17 -5.86
CA TYR A 49 -14.14 1.98 -6.36
C TYR A 49 -15.38 2.33 -7.18
N LYS A 50 -16.18 3.31 -6.75
CA LYS A 50 -17.33 3.79 -7.54
C LYS A 50 -16.90 4.35 -8.90
N THR A 51 -15.78 5.05 -8.93
CA THR A 51 -15.19 5.59 -10.16
C THR A 51 -14.71 4.45 -11.05
N ALA A 52 -13.94 3.52 -10.49
CA ALA A 52 -13.45 2.34 -11.19
C ALA A 52 -14.59 1.49 -11.80
N ALA A 53 -15.72 1.35 -11.10
CA ALA A 53 -16.89 0.61 -11.61
C ALA A 53 -17.53 1.24 -12.85
N ARG A 54 -17.27 2.53 -13.11
CA ARG A 54 -17.76 3.24 -14.31
C ARG A 54 -16.83 3.08 -15.51
N GLU A 55 -15.60 2.63 -15.30
CA GLU A 55 -14.60 2.49 -16.35
C GLU A 55 -14.92 1.30 -17.26
N GLN A 56 -15.10 1.56 -18.56
CA GLN A 56 -15.55 0.56 -19.53
C GLN A 56 -14.49 -0.50 -19.83
N TRP A 57 -13.20 -0.14 -19.78
CA TRP A 57 -12.10 -1.09 -20.00
C TRP A 57 -12.07 -2.18 -18.93
N ARG A 58 -12.31 -1.83 -17.66
CA ARG A 58 -12.41 -2.81 -16.56
C ARG A 58 -13.58 -3.77 -16.74
N LYS A 59 -14.70 -3.31 -17.32
CA LYS A 59 -15.85 -4.18 -17.64
C LYS A 59 -15.52 -5.14 -18.77
N ALA A 60 -14.75 -4.70 -19.77
CA ALA A 60 -14.28 -5.58 -20.83
C ALA A 60 -13.32 -6.64 -20.30
N GLU A 61 -12.35 -6.22 -19.50
CA GLU A 61 -11.42 -7.12 -18.81
C GLU A 61 -12.16 -8.10 -17.89
N ALA A 62 -13.06 -7.63 -17.02
CA ALA A 62 -13.83 -8.52 -16.15
C ALA A 62 -14.66 -9.57 -16.90
N ARG A 63 -15.13 -9.27 -18.13
CA ARG A 63 -15.80 -10.27 -18.97
C ARG A 63 -14.83 -11.30 -19.54
N ASP A 64 -13.62 -10.88 -19.89
CA ASP A 64 -12.55 -11.76 -20.37
C ASP A 64 -12.14 -12.75 -19.27
N TRP A 65 -11.92 -12.24 -18.05
CA TRP A 65 -11.60 -13.07 -16.88
C TRP A 65 -12.71 -14.08 -16.53
N LYS A 66 -13.99 -13.75 -16.76
CA LYS A 66 -15.10 -14.70 -16.55
C LYS A 66 -15.02 -15.94 -17.44
N VAL A 67 -14.34 -15.88 -18.58
CA VAL A 67 -14.17 -17.04 -19.48
C VAL A 67 -13.13 -18.01 -18.91
N THR A 68 -12.15 -17.50 -18.17
CA THR A 68 -11.11 -18.31 -17.50
C THR A 68 -11.51 -18.81 -16.11
N ASP A 69 -12.54 -18.21 -15.51
CA ASP A 69 -13.07 -18.55 -14.18
C ASP A 69 -14.08 -19.72 -14.25
N VAL A 70 -13.71 -20.78 -14.97
CA VAL A 70 -14.37 -22.08 -14.91
C VAL A 70 -13.73 -22.86 -13.77
N GLU A 71 -14.43 -22.96 -12.64
CA GLU A 71 -14.10 -23.85 -11.53
C GLU A 71 -14.20 -25.32 -11.97
N ASP A 72 -13.23 -25.79 -12.74
CA ASP A 72 -12.99 -27.23 -12.95
C ASP A 72 -11.79 -27.65 -12.09
N TRP A 73 -11.90 -27.37 -10.78
CA TRP A 73 -10.93 -27.86 -9.81
C TRP A 73 -11.22 -29.35 -9.59
N PRO A 74 -10.29 -30.26 -9.93
CA PRO A 74 -10.50 -31.68 -9.63
C PRO A 74 -10.63 -31.85 -8.12
N ALA A 75 -11.78 -32.37 -7.69
CA ALA A 75 -12.07 -32.70 -6.30
C ALA A 75 -11.05 -33.68 -5.70
#